data_AF-X0VJ96-F1
#
_entry.id   AF-X0VJ96-F1
#
_cell.length_a   1.000
_cell.length_b   1.000
_cell.length_c   1.000
_cell.angle_alpha   90.00
_cell.angle_beta   90.00
_cell.angle_gamma   90.00
#
_symmetry.space_group_name_H-M   'P 1'
#
loop_
_entity.id
_entity.type
_entity.pdbx_description
1 polymer ?
#
loop_
_entity_poly.entity_id
_entity_poly.type
_entity_poly.pdbx_seq_one_letter_code
_entity_poly.pdbx_strand_id
1 'polypeptide(L)'
;HRFHKTGGHVWQGRFKSPVIQDGDHLLCVLRYIEANPIRAEMVSAAGEYRWSSYAAHGLGKVDELLDPLPDYESTAAYPAVRCRRWAAYVHQTPPDAELTAVRRSNETGLPLGESKWVNRLAKKLNLDLTIRPRGRPKKQVKEN
;
A
#
# COMPACT_ATOMS: atom_id res chain seq x y z
N HIS A 1 -0.75 -0.17 -29.90
CA HIS A 1 0.21 0.83 -30.41
C HIS A 1 1.37 0.12 -31.13
N ARG A 2 1.45 0.22 -32.47
CA ARG A 2 2.45 -0.49 -33.29
C ARG A 2 3.87 0.09 -33.14
N PHE A 3 3.98 1.34 -32.69
CA PHE A 3 5.26 2.06 -32.56
C PHE A 3 5.98 1.80 -31.22
N HIS A 4 5.25 1.49 -30.14
CA HIS A 4 5.82 1.27 -28.80
C HIS A 4 5.75 -0.18 -28.30
N LYS A 5 5.28 -1.13 -29.14
CA LYS A 5 4.99 -2.52 -28.74
C LYS A 5 4.11 -2.65 -27.47
N THR A 6 3.31 -1.63 -27.16
CA THR A 6 2.34 -1.65 -26.06
C THR A 6 0.92 -1.80 -26.61
N GLY A 7 0.10 -2.57 -25.92
CA GLY A 7 -1.33 -2.72 -26.19
C GLY A 7 -2.13 -2.58 -24.90
N GLY A 8 -3.26 -1.88 -24.95
CA GLY A 8 -4.14 -1.65 -23.80
C GLY A 8 -4.42 -0.17 -23.52
N HIS A 9 -5.31 0.10 -22.55
CA HIS A 9 -5.61 1.43 -22.05
C HIS A 9 -4.50 1.92 -21.10
N VAL A 10 -4.28 3.24 -21.02
CA VAL A 10 -3.32 3.86 -20.08
C VAL A 10 -3.63 3.44 -18.63
N TRP A 11 -4.91 3.42 -18.28
CA TRP A 11 -5.39 2.97 -16.99
C TRP A 11 -5.71 1.49 -17.01
N GLN A 12 -5.03 0.74 -16.15
CA GLN A 12 -5.23 -0.69 -15.99
C GLN A 12 -6.17 -0.96 -14.80
N GLY A 13 -7.48 -0.94 -15.05
CA GLY A 13 -8.50 -1.23 -14.03
C GLY A 13 -9.10 0.01 -13.36
N ARG A 14 -9.83 -0.21 -12.26
CA ARG A 14 -10.50 0.85 -11.49
C ARG A 14 -9.61 1.30 -10.34
N PHE A 15 -9.68 2.58 -9.99
CA PHE A 15 -9.08 3.14 -8.77
C PHE A 15 -9.56 2.39 -7.52
N LYS A 16 -8.68 2.29 -6.52
CA LYS A 16 -8.91 1.59 -5.26
C LYS A 16 -8.66 2.54 -4.10
N SER A 17 -9.54 2.51 -3.11
CA SER A 17 -9.45 3.31 -1.89
C SER A 17 -9.82 2.42 -0.68
N PRO A 18 -8.93 1.49 -0.28
CA PRO A 18 -9.19 0.65 0.88
C PRO A 18 -9.13 1.47 2.17
N VAL A 19 -9.99 1.14 3.13
CA VAL A 19 -9.94 1.74 4.48
C VAL A 19 -8.76 1.14 5.23
N ILE A 20 -7.93 1.99 5.83
CA ILE A 20 -6.79 1.60 6.68
C ILE A 20 -7.21 1.76 8.14
N GLN A 21 -6.88 0.78 8.98
CA GLN A 21 -7.36 0.73 10.37
C GLN A 21 -6.86 1.89 11.24
N ASP A 22 -5.56 2.13 11.24
CA ASP A 22 -4.88 3.07 12.13
C ASP A 22 -3.52 3.50 11.55
N GLY A 23 -2.80 4.33 12.31
CA GLY A 23 -1.52 4.91 11.94
C GLY A 23 -0.42 3.88 11.68
N ASP A 24 -0.34 2.82 12.48
CA ASP A 24 0.68 1.78 12.29
C ASP A 24 0.46 1.06 10.95
N HIS A 25 -0.79 0.74 10.61
CA HIS A 25 -1.13 0.17 9.31
C HIS A 25 -0.86 1.16 8.16
N LEU A 26 -1.07 2.46 8.37
CA LEU A 26 -0.74 3.49 7.39
C LEU A 26 0.78 3.56 7.14
N LEU A 27 1.60 3.52 8.20
CA LEU A 27 3.06 3.50 8.09
C LEU A 27 3.56 2.25 7.33
N CYS A 28 2.94 1.08 7.54
CA CYS A 28 3.24 -0.13 6.75
C CYS A 28 2.95 0.08 5.25
N VAL A 29 1.84 0.73 4.90
CA VAL A 29 1.49 1.04 3.49
C VAL A 29 2.46 2.03 2.89
N LEU A 30 2.81 3.10 3.61
CA LEU A 30 3.77 4.09 3.14
C LEU A 30 5.15 3.47 2.92
N ARG A 31 5.60 2.63 3.84
CA ARG A 31 6.82 1.82 3.66
C ARG A 31 6.74 0.96 2.40
N TYR A 32 5.63 0.27 2.17
CA TYR A 32 5.45 -0.54 0.96
C TYR A 32 5.62 0.29 -0.31
N ILE A 33 5.01 1.48 -0.35
CA ILE A 33 5.08 2.41 -1.49
C ILE A 33 6.52 2.89 -1.71
N GLU A 34 7.17 3.38 -0.66
CA GLU A 34 8.52 3.96 -0.74
C GLU A 34 9.62 2.91 -0.97
N ALA A 35 9.40 1.66 -0.54
CA ALA A 35 10.27 0.53 -0.86
C ALA A 35 10.02 -0.07 -2.25
N ASN A 36 8.91 0.27 -2.91
CA ASN A 36 8.53 -0.34 -4.20
C ASN A 36 9.58 -0.14 -5.31
N PRO A 37 10.23 1.03 -5.47
CA PRO A 37 11.30 1.21 -6.46
C PRO A 37 12.50 0.28 -6.24
N ILE A 38 12.87 0.02 -4.99
CA ILE A 38 13.92 -0.96 -4.64
C ILE A 38 13.45 -2.36 -5.03
N ARG A 39 12.22 -2.73 -4.63
CA ARG A 39 11.65 -4.06 -4.90
C ARG A 39 11.44 -4.35 -6.38
N ALA A 40 11.22 -3.30 -7.19
CA ALA A 40 11.10 -3.38 -8.63
C ALA A 40 12.47 -3.31 -9.35
N GLU A 41 13.57 -3.35 -8.59
CA GLU A 41 14.95 -3.29 -9.09
C GLU A 41 15.24 -2.04 -9.94
N MET A 42 14.52 -0.94 -9.66
CA MET A 42 14.70 0.33 -10.38
C MET A 42 15.84 1.16 -9.80
N VAL A 43 16.11 1.00 -8.50
CA VAL A 43 17.11 1.76 -7.73
C VAL A 43 17.70 0.86 -6.64
N SER A 44 18.89 1.21 -6.14
CA SER A 44 19.54 0.44 -5.07
C SER A 44 19.10 0.89 -3.66
N ALA A 45 18.69 2.15 -3.54
CA ALA A 45 18.21 2.76 -2.30
C ALA A 45 16.98 3.65 -2.57
N ALA A 46 16.07 3.76 -1.60
CA ALA A 46 14.82 4.51 -1.77
C ALA A 46 15.06 5.99 -2.05
N GLY A 47 16.15 6.55 -1.54
CA GLY A 47 16.56 7.95 -1.76
C GLY A 47 16.93 8.30 -3.20
N GLU A 48 17.22 7.31 -4.05
CA GLU A 48 17.54 7.50 -5.47
C GLU A 48 16.27 7.70 -6.32
N TYR A 49 15.11 7.29 -5.82
CA TYR A 49 13.85 7.39 -6.54
C TYR A 49 13.12 8.71 -6.24
N ARG A 50 13.25 9.67 -7.17
CA ARG A 50 12.71 11.03 -7.02
C ARG A 50 11.18 11.09 -6.86
N TRP A 51 10.44 10.14 -7.42
CA TRP A 51 8.97 10.20 -7.48
C TRP A 51 8.32 9.52 -6.28
N SER A 52 8.78 9.84 -5.07
CA SER A 52 8.21 9.36 -3.82
C SER A 52 8.41 10.38 -2.70
N SER A 53 7.59 10.29 -1.65
CA SER A 53 7.73 11.06 -0.41
C SER A 53 8.94 10.67 0.44
N TYR A 54 9.69 9.63 0.05
CA TYR A 54 10.84 9.14 0.81
C TYR A 54 11.90 10.23 1.04
N ALA A 55 12.06 11.15 0.08
CA ALA A 55 12.95 12.30 0.23
C ALA A 55 12.62 13.14 1.48
N ALA A 56 11.33 13.33 1.77
CA ALA A 56 10.91 14.04 2.96
C ALA A 56 11.02 13.16 4.22
N HIS A 57 10.44 11.96 4.19
CA HIS A 57 10.37 11.11 5.37
C HIS A 57 11.72 10.51 5.79
N GLY A 58 12.58 10.15 4.84
CA GLY A 58 13.84 9.44 5.07
C GLY A 58 15.08 10.34 5.00
N LEU A 59 15.05 11.40 4.17
CA LEU A 59 16.19 12.32 4.01
C LEU A 59 15.95 13.70 4.65
N GLY A 60 14.76 13.97 5.17
CA GLY A 60 14.42 15.23 5.84
C GLY A 60 14.34 16.43 4.90
N LYS A 61 14.11 16.20 3.60
CA LYS A 61 13.88 17.29 2.65
C LYS A 61 12.50 17.90 2.88
N VAL A 62 12.41 19.22 2.78
CA VAL A 62 11.11 19.90 2.81
C VAL A 62 10.41 19.65 1.47
N ASP A 63 9.15 19.24 1.53
CA ASP A 63 8.28 19.07 0.37
C ASP A 63 6.93 19.71 0.70
N GLU A 64 6.62 20.81 0.01
CA GLU A 64 5.40 21.60 0.23
C GLU A 64 4.13 20.89 -0.25
N LEU A 65 4.26 19.79 -1.00
CA LEU A 65 3.13 18.99 -1.47
C LEU A 65 2.66 17.96 -0.44
N LEU A 66 3.40 17.77 0.65
CA LEU A 66 3.07 16.77 1.67
C LEU A 66 2.30 17.40 2.82
N ASP A 67 1.14 16.80 3.10
CA ASP A 67 0.41 17.09 4.33
C ASP A 67 1.19 16.55 5.55
N PRO A 68 1.05 17.19 6.73
CA PRO A 68 1.56 16.65 7.99
C PRO A 68 1.05 15.22 8.22
N LEU A 69 1.93 14.35 8.72
CA LEU A 69 1.63 12.96 8.98
C LEU A 69 1.83 12.65 10.46
N PRO A 70 0.77 12.77 11.30
CA PRO A 70 0.89 12.66 12.76
C PRO A 70 1.51 11.34 13.21
N ASP A 71 1.15 10.23 12.54
CA ASP A 71 1.68 8.90 12.88
C ASP A 71 3.20 8.83 12.66
N TYR A 72 3.71 9.43 11.58
CA TYR A 72 5.14 9.56 11.33
C TYR A 72 5.80 10.53 12.33
N GLU A 73 5.18 11.68 12.59
CA GLU A 73 5.70 12.69 13.50
C GLU A 73 5.82 12.19 14.94
N SER A 74 4.90 11.32 15.37
CA SER A 74 4.91 10.72 16.69
C SER A 74 6.02 9.67 16.88
N THR A 75 6.65 9.18 15.80
CA THR A 75 7.70 8.16 15.90
C THR A 75 8.96 8.65 16.63
N ALA A 76 9.25 9.95 16.64
CA ALA A 76 10.29 10.55 17.46
C ALA A 76 10.14 12.08 17.56
N ALA A 77 10.52 12.65 18.70
CA ALA A 77 10.45 14.10 18.93
C ALA A 77 11.32 14.91 17.94
N TYR A 78 12.52 14.43 17.62
CA TYR A 78 13.49 15.14 16.78
C TYR A 78 13.39 14.73 15.30
N PRO A 79 13.31 15.68 14.35
CA PRO A 79 13.19 15.38 12.91
C PRO A 79 14.29 14.45 12.37
N ALA A 80 15.54 14.67 12.75
CA ALA A 80 16.66 13.83 12.32
C ALA A 80 16.51 12.37 12.81
N VAL A 81 15.94 12.17 14.00
CA VAL A 81 15.70 10.83 14.55
C VAL A 81 14.55 10.15 13.79
N ARG A 82 13.49 10.89 13.44
CA ARG A 82 12.39 10.37 12.59
C ARG A 82 12.93 9.92 11.24
N CYS A 83 13.72 10.76 10.57
CA CYS A 83 14.34 10.44 9.29
C CYS A 83 15.18 9.16 9.37
N ARG A 84 16.04 9.05 10.39
CA ARG A 84 16.87 7.86 10.59
C ARG A 84 16.04 6.61 10.86
N ARG A 85 15.02 6.70 11.73
CA ARG A 85 14.13 5.57 12.06
C ARG A 85 13.37 5.11 10.83
N TRP A 86 12.83 6.06 10.06
CA TRP A 86 12.10 5.78 8.84
C TRP A 86 12.99 5.18 7.75
N ALA A 87 14.17 5.75 7.52
CA ALA A 87 15.13 5.21 6.58
C ALA A 87 15.52 3.77 6.93
N ALA A 88 15.75 3.47 8.21
CA ALA A 88 16.00 2.11 8.68
C ALA A 88 14.78 1.21 8.47
N TYR A 89 13.57 1.69 8.75
CA TYR A 89 12.33 0.92 8.59
C TYR A 89 12.05 0.56 7.13
N VAL A 90 12.21 1.50 6.20
CA VAL A 90 11.98 1.29 4.75
C VAL A 90 12.97 0.29 4.16
N HIS A 91 14.24 0.33 4.56
CA HIS A 91 15.28 -0.57 4.03
C HIS A 91 15.35 -1.93 4.73
N GLN A 92 14.57 -2.16 5.79
CA GLN A 92 14.40 -3.50 6.36
C GLN A 92 13.51 -4.35 5.47
N THR A 93 13.74 -5.67 5.46
CA THR A 93 12.81 -6.62 4.83
C THR A 93 11.53 -6.72 5.66
N PRO A 94 10.35 -6.38 5.11
CA PRO A 94 9.07 -6.54 5.83
C PRO A 94 8.73 -8.03 5.98
N PRO A 95 7.99 -8.40 7.04
CA PRO A 95 7.41 -9.74 7.14
C PRO A 95 6.53 -10.07 5.92
N ASP A 96 6.57 -11.30 5.44
CA ASP A 96 5.77 -11.74 4.28
C ASP A 96 4.26 -11.55 4.50
N ALA A 97 3.79 -11.69 5.74
CA ALA A 97 2.40 -11.45 6.11
C ALA A 97 1.97 -9.99 5.88
N GLU A 98 2.85 -9.02 6.19
CA GLU A 98 2.60 -7.59 5.98
C GLU A 98 2.48 -7.28 4.49
N LEU A 99 3.46 -7.74 3.69
CA LEU A 99 3.45 -7.59 2.23
C LEU A 99 2.20 -8.21 1.59
N THR A 100 1.84 -9.41 2.03
CA THR A 100 0.66 -10.11 1.53
C THR A 100 -0.62 -9.35 1.85
N ALA A 101 -0.73 -8.80 3.06
CA ALA A 101 -1.88 -8.00 3.47
C ALA A 101 -2.02 -6.71 2.64
N VAL A 102 -0.93 -5.96 2.46
CA VAL A 102 -0.94 -4.72 1.65
C VAL A 102 -1.29 -5.02 0.19
N ARG A 103 -0.69 -6.05 -0.42
CA ARG A 103 -0.99 -6.47 -1.80
C ARG A 103 -2.44 -6.89 -1.97
N ARG A 104 -2.96 -7.72 -1.06
CA ARG A 104 -4.37 -8.13 -1.06
C ARG A 104 -5.28 -6.90 -1.01
N SER A 105 -5.01 -5.97 -0.09
CA SER A 105 -5.77 -4.73 0.03
C SER A 105 -5.73 -3.92 -1.28
N ASN A 106 -4.55 -3.73 -1.88
CA ASN A 106 -4.39 -2.98 -3.13
C ASN A 106 -5.09 -3.64 -4.34
N GLU A 107 -5.01 -4.96 -4.48
CA GLU A 107 -5.63 -5.67 -5.60
C GLU A 107 -7.16 -5.70 -5.50
N THR A 108 -7.68 -5.87 -4.28
CA THR A 108 -9.10 -6.09 -4.05
C THR A 108 -9.86 -4.80 -3.77
N GLY A 109 -9.22 -3.84 -3.11
CA GLY A 109 -9.83 -2.66 -2.50
C GLY A 109 -10.46 -2.94 -1.13
N LEU A 110 -10.21 -4.11 -0.53
CA LEU A 110 -10.72 -4.46 0.80
C LEU A 110 -9.94 -3.74 1.91
N PRO A 111 -10.55 -3.52 3.09
CA PRO A 111 -9.88 -2.84 4.20
C PRO A 111 -8.58 -3.54 4.63
N LEU A 112 -7.58 -2.74 5.01
CA LEU A 112 -6.31 -3.19 5.58
C LEU A 112 -6.32 -2.94 7.09
N GLY A 113 -6.17 -4.01 7.86
CA GLY A 113 -6.23 -3.98 9.31
C GLY A 113 -6.22 -5.38 9.90
N GLU A 114 -6.34 -5.44 11.22
CA GLU A 114 -6.54 -6.69 11.93
C GLU A 114 -7.84 -7.38 11.51
N SER A 115 -7.82 -8.72 11.41
CA SER A 115 -8.99 -9.49 10.94
C SER A 115 -10.25 -9.23 11.77
N LYS A 116 -10.12 -9.05 13.09
CA LYS A 116 -11.26 -8.71 13.96
C LYS A 116 -11.87 -7.35 13.60
N TRP A 117 -11.02 -6.36 13.34
CA TRP A 117 -11.46 -5.03 12.94
C TRP A 117 -12.09 -5.04 11.55
N VAL A 118 -11.46 -5.70 10.58
CA VAL A 118 -11.99 -5.84 9.21
C VAL A 118 -13.37 -6.50 9.23
N ASN A 119 -13.56 -7.56 10.02
CA ASN A 119 -14.84 -8.24 10.16
C ASN A 119 -15.92 -7.36 10.80
N ARG A 120 -15.57 -6.57 11.82
CA ARG A 120 -16.50 -5.59 12.42
C ARG A 120 -16.87 -4.49 11.43
N LEU A 121 -15.89 -3.95 10.70
CA LEU A 121 -16.11 -2.91 9.70
C LEU A 121 -17.03 -3.41 8.57
N ALA A 122 -16.78 -4.62 8.08
CA ALA A 122 -17.58 -5.23 7.04
C ALA A 122 -19.05 -5.42 7.45
N LYS A 123 -19.28 -5.89 8.68
CA LYS A 123 -20.65 -5.98 9.24
C LYS A 123 -21.31 -4.61 9.35
N LYS A 124 -20.59 -3.60 9.85
CA LYS A 124 -21.10 -2.24 10.05
C LYS A 124 -21.46 -1.55 8.72
N LEU A 125 -20.65 -1.75 7.69
CA LEU A 125 -20.80 -1.11 6.38
C LEU A 125 -21.49 -2.01 5.35
N ASN A 126 -21.97 -3.19 5.77
CA ASN A 126 -22.55 -4.22 4.90
C ASN A 126 -21.66 -4.54 3.68
N LEU A 127 -20.35 -4.64 3.89
CA LEU A 127 -19.36 -4.93 2.84
C LEU A 127 -19.20 -6.44 2.64
N ASP A 128 -19.19 -6.86 1.39
CA ASP A 128 -18.82 -8.21 0.99
C ASP A 128 -17.28 -8.32 0.96
N LEU A 129 -16.70 -9.05 1.92
CA LEU A 129 -15.26 -9.29 2.00
C LEU A 129 -14.75 -10.37 1.02
N THR A 130 -15.66 -11.01 0.29
CA THR A 130 -15.27 -12.04 -0.67
C THR A 130 -14.87 -11.42 -2.01
N ILE A 131 -13.73 -11.85 -2.53
CA ILE A 131 -13.36 -11.55 -3.91
C ILE A 131 -14.20 -12.48 -4.77
N ARG A 132 -15.28 -11.97 -5.35
CA ARG A 132 -16.05 -12.75 -6.31
C ARG A 132 -15.17 -13.04 -7.52
N PRO A 133 -15.07 -14.30 -7.98
CA PRO A 133 -14.30 -14.62 -9.18
C PRO A 133 -14.86 -13.83 -10.36
N ARG A 134 -13.97 -13.29 -11.20
CA ARG A 134 -14.40 -12.52 -12.39
C ARG A 134 -15.09 -13.45 -13.36
N GLY A 135 -16.32 -13.14 -13.74
CA GLY A 135 -17.10 -13.88 -14.76
C GLY A 135 -18.48 -14.31 -14.27
N ARG A 136 -19.24 -14.96 -15.16
CA ARG A 136 -20.56 -15.52 -14.85
C ARG A 136 -20.42 -16.64 -13.81
N PRO A 137 -21.27 -16.70 -12.78
CA PRO A 137 -21.30 -17.84 -11.86
C PRO A 137 -21.40 -19.16 -12.64
N LYS A 138 -20.58 -20.15 -12.29
CA LYS A 138 -20.65 -21.48 -12.93
C LYS A 138 -22.07 -22.03 -12.74
N LYS A 139 -22.67 -22.54 -13.82
CA LYS A 139 -23.97 -23.23 -13.74
C LYS A 139 -23.80 -24.42 -12.82
N GLN A 140 -24.56 -24.48 -11.72
CA GLN A 140 -24.56 -25.65 -10.86
C GLN A 140 -25.11 -26.83 -11.67
N VAL A 141 -24.32 -27.90 -11.80
CA VAL A 141 -24.80 -29.17 -12.31
C VAL A 141 -25.63 -29.77 -11.18
N LYS A 142 -26.95 -29.92 -11.40
CA LYS A 142 -27.76 -30.73 -10.49
C LYS A 142 -27.39 -32.17 -10.75
N GLU A 143 -26.79 -32.84 -9.77
CA GLU A 143 -26.78 -34.30 -9.72
C GLU A 143 -28.21 -34.77 -9.42
N ASN A 144 -28.73 -35.63 -10.29
CA ASN A 144 -30.04 -36.27 -10.14
C ASN A 144 -29.90 -37.53 -9.27
#